data_AF-A0A4R3JC70-F1
#
_entry.id   AF-A0A4R3JC70-F1
#
_cell.length_a   1.000
_cell.length_b   1.000
_cell.length_c   1.000
_cell.angle_alpha   90.00
_cell.angle_beta   90.00
_cell.angle_gamma   90.00
#
_symmetry.space_group_name_H-M   'P 1'
#
loop_
_entity.id
_entity.type
_entity.pdbx_description
1 polymer ?
#
loop_
_entity_poly.entity_id
_entity_poly.type
_entity_poly.pdbx_seq_one_letter_code
_entity_poly.pdbx_strand_id
1 'polypeptide(L)'
;MEEIKSFLPEELKAYQICVARWQEIDINTIRNILEKEMVWKKREWMYLCALDGIPDEKLEEMIDWELAEIQEARTNFLQEKFQKSSEAEELSEGKIRQLQEQLSALQKENEELERMIKTQVDDFLRKINGEKETAEKKIQKLEERLKGETEALQKVQEELTASRKICRDDEEIIKNLKEKYRSSKEELQRYKSQQSKGLLPVPIEAEETSFFKKFWNCWKRKKEEKRFHTLWALREAETEKFVQAVFRDPKMQPEQEDYLLECLQEGDPIEEILVYGKSCFSVDQMKQLRNYHKNKVLQEQQKGKKRWR
;
A
#
# COMPACT_ATOMS: atom_id res chain seq x y z
N MET A 1 51.30 65.85 -49.06
CA MET A 1 51.36 64.65 -49.89
C MET A 1 52.78 64.14 -49.76
N GLU A 2 52.96 63.04 -49.03
CA GLU A 2 54.29 62.43 -48.90
C GLU A 2 54.76 62.02 -50.29
N GLU A 3 55.97 62.44 -50.66
CA GLU A 3 56.64 61.98 -51.88
C GLU A 3 56.67 60.45 -51.84
N ILE A 4 56.07 59.80 -52.84
CA ILE A 4 56.19 58.35 -53.01
C ILE A 4 57.68 58.07 -53.16
N LYS A 5 58.31 57.53 -52.10
CA LYS A 5 59.69 57.07 -52.16
C LYS A 5 59.83 56.13 -53.34
N SER A 6 60.63 56.52 -54.32
CA SER A 6 61.00 55.63 -55.41
C SER A 6 61.94 54.58 -54.84
N PHE A 7 61.43 53.37 -54.65
CA PHE A 7 62.26 52.23 -54.24
C PHE A 7 63.16 51.81 -55.40
N LEU A 8 64.41 51.47 -55.08
CA LEU A 8 65.25 50.75 -56.03
C LEU A 8 64.67 49.34 -56.25
N PRO A 9 64.78 48.75 -57.47
CA PRO A 9 64.25 47.42 -57.75
C PRO A 9 64.74 46.32 -56.79
N GLU A 10 65.97 46.42 -56.31
CA GLU A 10 66.56 45.50 -55.33
C GLU A 10 65.92 45.61 -53.94
N GLU A 11 65.60 46.84 -53.51
CA GLU A 11 64.92 47.08 -52.24
C GLU A 11 63.50 46.53 -52.27
N LEU A 12 62.78 46.73 -53.38
CA LEU A 12 61.42 46.22 -53.55
C LEU A 12 61.37 44.69 -53.46
N LYS A 13 62.30 43.99 -54.11
CA LYS A 13 62.41 42.51 -54.02
C LYS A 13 62.68 42.06 -52.58
N ALA A 14 63.53 42.77 -51.84
CA ALA A 14 63.81 42.45 -50.45
C ALA A 14 62.55 42.60 -49.57
N TYR A 15 61.74 43.63 -49.81
CA TYR A 15 60.44 43.79 -49.14
C TYR A 15 59.47 42.67 -49.50
N GLN A 16 59.36 42.29 -50.78
CA GLN A 16 58.48 41.21 -51.22
C GLN A 16 58.84 39.86 -50.59
N ILE A 17 60.14 39.57 -50.47
CA ILE A 17 60.63 38.39 -49.74
C ILE A 17 60.31 38.49 -48.24
N CYS A 18 60.42 39.68 -47.64
CA CYS A 18 60.09 39.89 -46.24
C CYS A 18 58.59 39.63 -45.95
N VAL A 19 57.71 40.13 -46.81
CA VAL A 19 56.25 39.89 -46.70
C VAL A 19 55.93 38.41 -46.82
N ALA A 20 56.52 37.72 -47.80
CA ALA A 20 56.32 36.28 -47.97
C ALA A 20 56.80 35.48 -46.75
N ARG A 21 57.93 35.87 -46.14
CA ARG A 21 58.42 35.29 -44.88
C ARG A 21 57.43 35.46 -43.73
N TRP A 22 56.79 36.62 -43.63
CA TRP A 22 55.78 36.87 -42.60
C TRP A 22 54.50 36.04 -42.80
N GLN A 23 54.20 35.64 -44.02
CA GLN A 23 53.07 34.78 -44.35
C GLN A 23 53.44 33.28 -44.38
N GLU A 24 54.65 32.92 -43.95
CA GLU A 24 55.16 31.54 -43.91
C GLU A 24 55.17 30.83 -45.28
N ILE A 25 55.29 31.60 -46.36
CA ILE A 25 55.36 31.08 -47.74
C ILE A 25 56.79 30.68 -48.08
N ASP A 26 56.98 29.63 -48.89
CA ASP A 26 58.32 29.23 -49.32
C ASP A 26 59.03 30.36 -50.06
N ILE A 27 60.15 30.77 -49.49
CA ILE A 27 60.99 31.84 -49.99
C ILE A 27 61.59 31.45 -51.35
N ASN A 28 61.81 30.16 -51.59
CA ASN A 28 62.42 29.72 -52.85
C ASN A 28 61.46 29.92 -54.02
N THR A 29 60.17 29.61 -53.87
CA THR A 29 59.13 29.93 -54.86
C THR A 29 59.12 31.42 -55.19
N ILE A 30 59.10 32.28 -54.17
CA ILE A 30 59.06 33.73 -54.36
C ILE A 30 60.34 34.24 -55.02
N ARG A 31 61.51 33.73 -54.61
CA ARG A 31 62.80 34.07 -55.23
C ARG A 31 62.83 33.68 -56.70
N ASN A 32 62.36 32.47 -57.04
CA ASN A 32 62.31 31.96 -58.40
C ASN A 32 61.42 32.84 -59.32
N ILE A 33 60.31 33.37 -58.81
CA ILE A 33 59.44 34.29 -59.56
C ILE A 33 60.12 35.66 -59.73
N LEU A 34 60.75 36.17 -58.67
CA LEU A 34 61.38 37.49 -58.67
C LEU A 34 62.68 37.58 -59.48
N GLU A 35 63.36 36.46 -59.71
CA GLU A 35 64.59 36.37 -60.51
C GLU A 35 64.34 36.12 -62.00
N LYS A 36 63.17 35.59 -62.38
CA LYS A 36 62.82 35.34 -63.79
C LYS A 36 62.71 36.63 -64.62
N GLU A 37 63.12 36.55 -65.89
CA GLU A 37 63.00 37.63 -66.87
C GLU A 37 61.56 37.72 -67.37
N MET A 38 60.81 38.71 -66.88
CA MET A 38 59.45 39.01 -67.31
C MET A 38 59.08 40.47 -67.08
N VAL A 39 58.04 40.93 -67.78
CA VAL A 39 57.45 42.26 -67.60
C VAL A 39 57.02 42.46 -66.15
N TRP A 40 57.33 43.63 -65.58
CA TRP A 40 57.08 43.94 -64.16
C TRP A 40 55.66 43.61 -63.70
N LYS A 41 54.65 43.94 -64.52
CA LYS A 41 53.24 43.73 -64.21
C LYS A 41 52.92 42.24 -64.08
N LYS A 42 53.44 41.41 -64.98
CA LYS A 42 53.27 39.94 -64.93
C LYS A 42 53.95 39.35 -63.70
N ARG A 43 55.14 39.84 -63.35
CA ARG A 43 55.87 39.45 -62.14
C ARG A 43 55.08 39.70 -60.87
N GLU A 44 54.48 40.89 -60.77
CA GLU A 44 53.69 41.27 -59.60
C GLU A 44 52.45 40.40 -59.45
N TRP A 45 51.77 40.08 -60.55
CA TRP A 45 50.62 39.18 -60.51
C TRP A 45 51.01 37.74 -60.16
N MET A 46 52.13 37.24 -60.66
CA MET A 46 52.68 35.93 -60.27
C MET A 46 53.07 35.91 -58.78
N TYR A 47 53.66 37.00 -58.28
CA TYR A 47 53.96 37.16 -56.85
C TYR A 47 52.69 37.12 -56.00
N LEU A 48 51.64 37.85 -56.39
CA LEU A 48 50.34 37.81 -55.69
C LEU A 48 49.70 36.41 -55.72
N CYS A 49 49.81 35.69 -56.84
CA CYS A 49 49.33 34.31 -56.95
C CYS A 49 50.04 33.38 -55.95
N ALA A 50 51.37 33.52 -55.82
CA ALA A 50 52.14 32.80 -54.83
C ALA A 50 51.77 33.19 -53.39
N LEU A 51 51.50 34.48 -53.14
CA LEU A 51 51.01 34.95 -51.83
C LEU A 51 49.66 34.35 -51.45
N ASP A 52 48.76 34.16 -52.41
CA ASP A 52 47.46 33.54 -52.16
C ASP A 52 47.54 32.03 -51.88
N GLY A 53 48.72 31.43 -52.07
CA GLY A 53 49.00 30.01 -51.85
C GLY A 53 48.60 29.13 -53.04
N ILE A 54 48.68 29.65 -54.26
CA ILE A 54 48.57 28.81 -55.47
C ILE A 54 49.78 27.86 -55.50
N PRO A 55 49.60 26.55 -55.79
CA PRO A 55 50.69 25.57 -55.78
C PRO A 55 51.81 25.90 -56.76
N ASP A 56 53.04 25.56 -56.39
CA ASP A 56 54.25 25.83 -57.17
C ASP A 56 54.17 25.24 -58.58
N GLU A 57 53.62 24.03 -58.73
CA GLU A 57 53.47 23.36 -60.02
C GLU A 57 52.60 24.18 -60.99
N LYS A 58 51.52 24.75 -60.47
CA LYS A 58 50.61 25.58 -61.24
C LYS A 58 51.22 26.94 -61.56
N LEU A 59 52.01 27.50 -60.63
CA LEU A 59 52.74 28.75 -60.86
C LEU A 59 53.80 28.58 -61.96
N GLU A 60 54.43 27.41 -62.08
CA GLU A 60 55.38 27.14 -63.18
C GLU A 60 54.71 27.11 -64.55
N GLU A 61 53.53 26.49 -64.66
CA GLU A 61 52.76 26.46 -65.92
C GLU A 61 52.29 27.86 -66.35
N MET A 62 51.93 28.71 -65.38
CA MET A 62 51.42 30.06 -65.62
C MET A 62 52.49 31.05 -66.11
N ILE A 63 53.77 30.67 -66.13
CA ILE A 63 54.86 31.55 -66.56
C ILE A 63 54.72 31.93 -68.03
N ASP A 64 54.22 31.05 -68.87
CA ASP A 64 54.08 31.29 -70.31
C ASP A 64 52.73 31.92 -70.68
N TRP A 65 51.82 32.09 -69.70
CA TRP A 65 50.47 32.59 -69.93
C TRP A 65 50.41 34.10 -70.12
N GLU A 66 49.34 34.57 -70.74
CA GLU A 66 49.05 36.00 -70.82
C GLU A 66 48.56 36.56 -69.48
N LEU A 67 48.75 37.86 -69.29
CA LEU A 67 48.40 38.52 -68.02
C LEU A 67 46.92 38.32 -67.64
N ALA A 68 46.02 38.33 -68.63
CA ALA A 68 44.59 38.12 -68.41
C ALA A 68 44.28 36.71 -67.89
N GLU A 69 44.98 35.69 -68.41
CA GLU A 69 44.82 34.29 -68.01
C GLU A 69 45.30 34.08 -66.58
N ILE A 70 46.39 34.76 -66.18
CA ILE A 70 46.89 34.74 -64.79
C ILE A 70 45.87 35.37 -63.83
N GLN A 71 45.29 36.51 -64.22
CA GLN A 71 44.28 37.20 -63.41
C GLN A 71 43.01 36.36 -63.23
N GLU A 72 42.54 35.74 -64.32
CA GLU A 72 41.39 34.84 -64.30
C GLU A 72 41.65 33.62 -63.43
N ALA A 73 42.81 32.96 -63.59
CA ALA A 73 43.17 31.79 -62.81
C ALA A 73 43.27 32.07 -61.31
N ARG A 74 43.83 33.24 -60.94
CA ARG A 74 43.85 33.71 -59.55
C ARG A 74 42.45 33.92 -59.00
N THR A 75 41.57 34.56 -59.78
CA THR A 75 40.19 34.84 -59.39
C THR A 75 39.43 33.54 -59.13
N ASN A 76 39.57 32.57 -60.04
CA ASN A 76 38.94 31.25 -59.92
C ASN A 76 39.46 30.48 -58.70
N PHE A 77 40.78 30.51 -58.45
CA PHE A 77 41.37 29.86 -57.28
C PHE A 77 40.86 30.44 -55.96
N LEU A 78 40.79 31.77 -55.84
CA LEU A 78 40.28 32.44 -54.65
C LEU A 78 38.80 32.12 -54.43
N GLN A 79 37.99 32.13 -55.50
CA GLN A 79 36.58 31.73 -55.41
C GLN A 79 36.44 30.29 -54.89
N GLU A 80 37.18 29.33 -55.46
CA GLU A 80 37.11 27.94 -55.03
C GLU A 80 37.56 27.75 -53.58
N LYS A 81 38.65 28.42 -53.16
CA LYS A 81 39.21 28.33 -51.81
C LYS A 81 38.24 28.81 -50.73
N PHE A 82 37.55 29.92 -50.99
CA PHE A 82 36.62 30.52 -50.02
C PHE A 82 35.17 30.02 -50.14
N GLN A 83 34.79 29.40 -51.25
CA GLN A 83 33.48 28.77 -51.41
C GLN A 83 33.40 27.43 -50.66
N LYS A 84 34.46 26.61 -50.71
CA LYS A 84 34.53 25.34 -49.97
C LYS A 84 34.47 25.52 -48.45
N SER A 85 35.03 26.62 -47.92
CA SER A 85 34.91 26.92 -46.48
C SER A 85 33.48 27.27 -46.09
N SER A 86 32.77 28.04 -46.92
CA SER A 86 31.37 28.42 -46.68
C SER A 86 30.43 27.21 -46.65
N GLU A 87 30.58 26.28 -47.61
CA GLU A 87 29.74 25.08 -47.67
C GLU A 87 29.98 24.13 -46.47
N ALA A 88 31.23 24.01 -46.02
CA ALA A 88 31.59 23.21 -44.85
C ALA A 88 31.03 23.83 -43.55
N GLU A 89 31.08 25.15 -43.43
CA GLU A 89 30.49 25.89 -42.31
C GLU A 89 28.96 25.72 -42.29
N GLU A 90 28.26 25.94 -43.41
CA GLU A 90 26.81 25.76 -43.52
C GLU A 90 26.37 24.33 -43.15
N LEU A 91 27.12 23.31 -43.60
CA LEU A 91 26.85 21.93 -43.24
C LEU A 91 27.04 21.67 -41.74
N SER A 92 28.04 22.29 -41.12
CA SER A 92 28.31 22.17 -39.69
C SER A 92 27.23 22.88 -38.86
N GLU A 93 26.79 24.07 -39.29
CA GLU A 93 25.69 24.81 -38.66
C GLU A 93 24.38 24.04 -38.75
N GLY A 94 24.09 23.40 -39.90
CA GLY A 94 22.93 22.54 -40.06
C GLY A 94 22.90 21.39 -39.06
N LYS A 95 24.04 20.69 -38.87
CA LYS A 95 24.15 19.63 -37.86
C LYS A 95 24.00 20.16 -36.43
N ILE A 96 24.57 21.33 -36.14
CA ILE A 96 24.42 21.98 -34.82
C ILE A 96 22.95 22.31 -34.55
N ARG A 97 22.23 22.88 -35.53
CA ARG A 97 20.79 23.18 -35.41
C ARG A 97 19.96 21.91 -35.19
N GLN A 98 20.24 20.83 -35.93
CA GLN A 98 19.56 19.55 -35.74
C GLN A 98 19.80 18.97 -34.33
N LEU A 99 21.03 19.02 -33.83
CA LEU A 99 21.35 18.58 -32.47
C LEU A 99 20.66 19.46 -31.41
N GLN A 100 20.60 20.78 -31.63
CA GLN A 100 19.88 21.69 -30.75
C GLN A 100 18.37 21.39 -30.72
N GLU A 101 17.75 21.12 -31.87
CA GLU A 101 16.34 20.72 -31.95
C GLU A 101 16.08 19.41 -31.20
N GLN A 102 16.92 18.40 -31.40
CA GLN A 102 16.84 17.11 -30.70
C GLN A 102 16.99 17.27 -29.18
N LEU A 103 17.96 18.07 -28.73
CA LEU A 103 18.13 18.36 -27.30
C LEU A 103 16.90 19.07 -26.72
N SER A 104 16.32 20.02 -27.45
CA SER A 104 15.11 20.74 -27.02
C SER A 104 13.88 19.83 -26.93
N ALA A 105 13.75 18.86 -27.84
CA ALA A 105 12.68 17.86 -27.82
C ALA A 105 12.83 16.92 -26.63
N LEU A 106 14.04 16.39 -26.42
CA LEU A 106 14.33 15.52 -25.28
C LEU A 106 14.14 16.22 -23.93
N GLN A 107 14.48 17.51 -23.83
CA GLN A 107 14.22 18.30 -22.62
C GLN A 107 12.72 18.37 -22.30
N LYS A 108 11.88 18.64 -23.31
CA LYS A 108 10.42 18.67 -23.13
C LYS A 108 9.85 17.32 -22.72
N GLU A 109 10.30 16.24 -23.35
CA GLU A 109 9.89 14.88 -22.98
C GLU A 109 10.30 14.55 -21.54
N ASN A 110 11.50 14.94 -21.13
CA ASN A 110 11.96 14.72 -19.76
C ASN A 110 11.13 15.52 -18.73
N GLU A 111 10.81 16.79 -19.03
CA GLU A 111 9.92 17.60 -18.19
C GLU A 111 8.50 17.03 -18.08
N GLU A 112 7.99 16.42 -19.17
CA GLU A 112 6.71 15.71 -19.17
C GLU A 112 6.74 14.45 -18.30
N LEU A 113 7.80 13.65 -18.42
CA LEU A 113 8.01 12.46 -17.61
C LEU A 113 8.15 12.81 -16.13
N GLU A 114 8.93 13.83 -15.79
CA GLU A 114 9.07 14.31 -14.41
C GLU A 114 7.73 14.75 -13.82
N ARG A 115 6.91 15.50 -14.58
CA ARG A 115 5.55 15.87 -14.16
C ARG A 115 4.66 14.65 -13.97
N MET A 116 4.72 13.67 -14.87
CA MET A 116 3.93 12.45 -14.77
C MET A 116 4.33 11.62 -13.53
N ILE A 117 5.62 11.43 -13.31
CA ILE A 117 6.12 10.70 -12.14
C ILE A 117 5.71 11.42 -10.85
N LYS A 118 5.88 12.74 -10.80
CA LYS A 118 5.50 13.53 -9.62
C LYS A 118 4.01 13.41 -9.31
N THR A 119 3.15 13.57 -10.31
CA THR A 119 1.69 13.43 -10.13
C THR A 119 1.28 12.02 -9.71
N GLN A 120 1.86 10.98 -10.31
CA GLN A 120 1.61 9.60 -9.90
C GLN A 120 2.05 9.33 -8.46
N VAL A 121 3.25 9.77 -8.08
CA VAL A 121 3.75 9.63 -6.71
C VAL A 121 2.86 10.37 -5.71
N ASP A 122 2.45 11.60 -6.02
CA ASP A 122 1.54 12.38 -5.16
C ASP A 122 0.17 11.70 -5.02
N ASP A 123 -0.36 11.09 -6.09
CA ASP A 123 -1.60 10.30 -6.05
C ASP A 123 -1.45 9.05 -5.18
N PHE A 124 -0.35 8.31 -5.30
CA PHE A 124 -0.06 7.16 -4.45
C PHE A 124 0.08 7.55 -2.98
N LEU A 125 0.81 8.63 -2.69
CA LEU A 125 0.97 9.13 -1.33
C LEU A 125 -0.36 9.56 -0.72
N ARG A 126 -1.23 10.22 -1.50
CA ARG A 126 -2.58 10.58 -1.05
C ARG A 126 -3.45 9.36 -0.73
N LYS A 127 -3.41 8.32 -1.57
CA LYS A 127 -4.14 7.06 -1.32
C LYS A 127 -3.64 6.36 -0.07
N ILE A 128 -2.33 6.18 0.06
CA ILE A 128 -1.71 5.53 1.22
C ILE A 128 -2.04 6.30 2.51
N ASN A 129 -1.93 7.63 2.51
CA ASN A 129 -2.30 8.43 3.67
C ASN A 129 -3.78 8.33 4.01
N GLY A 130 -4.67 8.33 3.01
CA GLY A 130 -6.10 8.14 3.23
C GLY A 130 -6.41 6.77 3.85
N GLU A 131 -5.83 5.69 3.32
CA GLU A 131 -5.96 4.34 3.89
C GLU A 131 -5.43 4.27 5.32
N LYS A 132 -4.26 4.85 5.56
CA LYS A 132 -3.64 4.95 6.90
C LYS A 132 -4.57 5.66 7.89
N GLU A 133 -5.12 6.83 7.54
CA GLU A 133 -6.05 7.56 8.41
C GLU A 133 -7.32 6.76 8.72
N THR A 134 -7.86 6.02 7.74
CA THR A 134 -9.02 5.16 7.98
C THR A 134 -8.69 3.98 8.89
N ALA A 135 -7.49 3.40 8.76
CA ALA A 135 -7.02 2.33 9.62
C ALA A 135 -6.78 2.84 11.05
N GLU A 136 -6.15 4.00 11.22
CA GLU A 136 -5.94 4.64 12.52
C GLU A 136 -7.28 4.91 13.23
N LYS A 137 -8.28 5.43 12.52
CA LYS A 137 -9.63 5.61 13.08
C LYS A 137 -10.29 4.30 13.51
N LYS A 138 -10.05 3.20 12.78
CA LYS A 138 -10.57 1.86 13.16
C LYS A 138 -9.85 1.33 14.41
N ILE A 139 -8.52 1.48 14.46
CA ILE A 139 -7.71 1.09 15.62
C ILE A 139 -8.18 1.83 16.86
N GLN A 140 -8.34 3.16 16.78
CA GLN A 140 -8.81 3.98 17.90
C GLN A 140 -10.18 3.52 18.43
N LYS A 141 -11.13 3.20 17.54
CA LYS A 141 -12.44 2.65 17.94
C LYS A 141 -12.32 1.29 18.63
N LEU A 142 -11.40 0.43 18.18
CA LEU A 142 -11.15 -0.86 18.81
C LEU A 142 -10.50 -0.69 20.19
N GLU A 143 -9.59 0.26 20.35
CA GLU A 143 -8.98 0.58 21.64
C GLU A 143 -10.00 1.08 22.66
N GLU A 144 -10.92 1.96 22.23
CA GLU A 144 -12.02 2.43 23.09
C GLU A 144 -12.94 1.29 23.53
N ARG A 145 -13.29 0.39 22.61
CA ARG A 145 -14.08 -0.81 22.93
C ARG A 145 -13.35 -1.74 23.90
N LEU A 146 -12.08 -2.00 23.64
CA LEU A 146 -11.26 -2.85 24.51
C LEU A 146 -11.18 -2.27 25.91
N LYS A 147 -11.00 -0.94 26.03
CA LYS A 147 -11.01 -0.26 27.33
C LYS A 147 -12.34 -0.48 28.06
N GLY A 148 -13.47 -0.29 27.38
CA GLY A 148 -14.79 -0.56 27.96
C GLY A 148 -14.97 -2.01 28.43
N GLU A 149 -14.51 -2.99 27.64
CA GLU A 149 -14.55 -4.41 28.01
C GLU A 149 -13.65 -4.70 29.23
N THR A 150 -12.47 -4.11 29.31
CA THR A 150 -11.58 -4.26 30.49
C THR A 150 -12.20 -3.70 31.76
N GLU A 151 -12.85 -2.53 31.69
CA GLU A 151 -13.55 -1.93 32.82
C GLU A 151 -14.76 -2.79 33.26
N ALA A 152 -15.49 -3.38 32.31
CA ALA A 152 -16.59 -4.29 32.61
C ALA A 152 -16.09 -5.59 33.26
N LEU A 153 -15.01 -6.19 32.74
CA LEU A 153 -14.38 -7.37 33.32
C LEU A 153 -13.87 -7.10 34.74
N GLN A 154 -13.31 -5.92 35.00
CA GLN A 154 -12.86 -5.54 36.33
C GLN A 154 -14.04 -5.49 37.32
N LYS A 155 -15.18 -4.92 36.93
CA LYS A 155 -16.40 -4.90 37.77
C LYS A 155 -16.91 -6.32 38.07
N VAL A 156 -16.99 -7.17 37.05
CA VAL A 156 -17.41 -8.57 37.22
C VAL A 156 -16.45 -9.32 38.15
N GLN A 157 -15.14 -9.08 38.03
CA GLN A 157 -14.15 -9.66 38.91
C GLN A 157 -14.36 -9.23 40.38
N GLU A 158 -14.63 -7.94 40.61
CA GLU A 158 -14.95 -7.42 41.95
C GLU A 158 -16.22 -8.10 42.52
N GLU A 159 -17.30 -8.18 41.75
CA GLU A 159 -18.55 -8.85 42.15
C GLU A 159 -18.35 -10.34 42.46
N LEU A 160 -17.54 -11.03 41.66
CA LEU A 160 -17.23 -12.44 41.86
C LEU A 160 -16.38 -12.66 43.12
N THR A 161 -15.43 -11.77 43.40
CA THR A 161 -14.66 -11.83 44.66
C THR A 161 -15.52 -11.53 45.89
N ALA A 162 -16.48 -10.61 45.78
CA ALA A 162 -17.45 -10.31 46.84
C ALA A 162 -18.36 -11.52 47.11
N SER A 163 -18.94 -12.11 46.06
CA SER A 163 -19.76 -13.31 46.15
C SER A 163 -19.00 -14.50 46.75
N ARG A 164 -17.72 -14.67 46.37
CA ARG A 164 -16.85 -15.71 46.93
C ARG A 164 -16.55 -15.51 48.42
N LYS A 165 -16.52 -14.27 48.93
CA LYS A 165 -16.42 -14.00 50.37
C LYS A 165 -17.71 -14.43 51.08
N ILE A 166 -18.86 -14.00 50.57
CA ILE A 166 -20.18 -14.36 51.14
C ILE A 166 -20.34 -15.88 51.22
N CYS A 167 -20.02 -16.62 50.16
CA CYS A 167 -20.10 -18.09 50.18
C CYS A 167 -19.18 -18.73 51.24
N ARG A 168 -17.99 -18.17 51.48
CA ARG A 168 -17.09 -18.66 52.54
C ARG A 168 -17.67 -18.41 53.92
N ASP A 169 -18.23 -17.23 54.15
CA ASP A 169 -18.86 -16.87 55.42
C ASP A 169 -20.07 -17.77 55.68
N ASP A 170 -20.90 -18.02 54.66
CA ASP A 170 -22.04 -18.95 54.72
C ASP A 170 -21.59 -20.39 55.02
N GLU A 171 -20.48 -20.86 54.43
CA GLU A 171 -19.91 -22.18 54.73
C GLU A 171 -19.50 -22.33 56.19
N GLU A 172 -18.89 -21.30 56.78
CA GLU A 172 -18.54 -21.28 58.21
C GLU A 172 -19.79 -21.28 59.10
N ILE A 173 -20.80 -20.48 58.75
CA ILE A 173 -22.09 -20.45 59.47
C ILE A 173 -22.74 -21.84 59.43
N ILE A 174 -22.79 -22.48 58.26
CA ILE A 174 -23.33 -23.83 58.10
C ILE A 174 -22.56 -24.84 58.96
N LYS A 175 -21.22 -24.74 59.01
CA LYS A 175 -20.38 -25.61 59.84
C LYS A 175 -20.72 -25.45 61.33
N ASN A 176 -20.82 -24.21 61.82
CA ASN A 176 -21.19 -23.89 63.20
C ASN A 176 -22.59 -24.39 63.55
N LEU A 177 -23.57 -24.21 62.65
CA LEU A 177 -24.94 -24.69 62.86
C LEU A 177 -25.01 -26.22 62.90
N LYS A 178 -24.25 -26.93 62.06
CA LYS A 178 -24.15 -28.40 62.10
C LYS A 178 -23.59 -28.89 63.43
N GLU A 179 -22.59 -28.20 63.97
CA GLU A 179 -21.99 -28.55 65.26
C GLU A 179 -22.98 -28.34 66.40
N LYS A 180 -23.66 -27.18 66.46
CA LYS A 180 -24.76 -26.93 67.41
C LYS A 180 -25.87 -27.99 67.30
N TYR A 181 -26.25 -28.38 66.09
CA TYR A 181 -27.24 -29.44 65.88
C TYR A 181 -26.75 -30.80 66.40
N ARG A 182 -25.48 -31.15 66.20
CA ARG A 182 -24.90 -32.39 66.77
C ARG A 182 -24.97 -32.37 68.29
N SER A 183 -24.51 -31.29 68.93
CA SER A 183 -24.55 -31.13 70.39
C SER A 183 -25.98 -31.23 70.93
N SER A 184 -26.94 -30.51 70.32
CA SER A 184 -28.34 -30.55 70.72
C SER A 184 -28.96 -31.95 70.53
N LYS A 185 -28.61 -32.66 69.44
CA LYS A 185 -29.06 -34.03 69.19
C LYS A 185 -28.51 -35.00 70.24
N GLU A 186 -27.26 -34.86 70.63
CA GLU A 186 -26.63 -35.66 71.69
C GLU A 186 -27.28 -35.40 73.06
N GLU A 187 -27.58 -34.13 73.38
CA GLU A 187 -28.35 -33.76 74.57
C GLU A 187 -29.75 -34.38 74.54
N LEU A 188 -30.47 -34.31 73.42
CA LEU A 188 -31.79 -34.92 73.26
C LEU A 188 -31.73 -36.45 73.47
N GLN A 189 -30.66 -37.10 73.00
CA GLN A 189 -30.41 -38.53 73.25
C GLN A 189 -30.11 -38.82 74.73
N ARG A 190 -29.37 -37.95 75.42
CA ARG A 190 -29.17 -38.03 76.88
C ARG A 190 -30.49 -37.87 77.63
N TYR A 191 -31.32 -36.89 77.27
CA TYR A 191 -32.66 -36.70 77.83
C TYR A 191 -33.58 -37.91 77.58
N LYS A 192 -33.59 -38.48 76.36
CA LYS A 192 -34.34 -39.72 76.08
C LYS A 192 -33.83 -40.92 76.87
N SER A 193 -32.52 -41.01 77.09
CA SER A 193 -31.90 -42.05 77.91
C SER A 193 -32.17 -41.87 79.42
N GLN A 194 -32.43 -40.63 79.85
CA GLN A 194 -32.91 -40.29 81.20
C GLN A 194 -34.42 -40.54 81.34
N GLN A 195 -35.23 -40.29 80.30
CA GLN A 195 -36.65 -40.65 80.26
C GLN A 195 -36.88 -42.17 80.39
N SER A 196 -36.02 -43.01 79.80
CA SER A 196 -36.09 -44.47 79.98
C SER A 196 -35.75 -44.95 81.41
N LYS A 197 -35.30 -44.06 82.30
CA LYS A 197 -35.03 -44.35 83.73
C LYS A 197 -36.13 -43.85 84.69
N GLY A 198 -37.26 -43.36 84.18
CA GLY A 198 -38.47 -43.05 84.95
C GLY A 198 -38.40 -41.75 85.75
N LEU A 199 -39.02 -40.69 85.23
CA LEU A 199 -39.70 -39.56 85.90
C LEU A 199 -40.18 -38.58 84.79
N LEU A 200 -41.50 -38.34 84.70
CA LEU A 200 -42.24 -37.55 83.69
C LEU A 200 -42.50 -36.09 84.18
N PRO A 201 -42.93 -35.09 83.36
CA PRO A 201 -43.86 -35.20 82.22
C PRO A 201 -43.55 -34.40 80.93
N VAL A 202 -44.29 -34.76 79.87
CA VAL A 202 -44.37 -34.14 78.52
C VAL A 202 -45.24 -32.87 78.54
N PRO A 203 -44.93 -31.84 77.74
CA PRO A 203 -45.93 -31.37 76.76
C PRO A 203 -45.39 -30.97 75.36
N ILE A 204 -46.12 -31.46 74.35
CA ILE A 204 -46.66 -30.71 73.19
C ILE A 204 -45.71 -30.45 72.00
N GLU A 205 -45.99 -31.25 70.95
CA GLU A 205 -46.35 -30.86 69.58
C GLU A 205 -45.89 -29.50 69.01
N ALA A 206 -45.62 -29.56 67.71
CA ALA A 206 -45.51 -28.47 66.73
C ALA A 206 -44.10 -27.92 66.46
N GLU A 207 -43.31 -28.64 65.63
CA GLU A 207 -42.32 -27.99 64.75
C GLU A 207 -41.80 -28.91 63.63
N GLU A 208 -41.95 -30.23 63.76
CA GLU A 208 -41.43 -31.19 62.77
C GLU A 208 -42.05 -31.02 61.38
N THR A 209 -43.31 -30.58 61.27
CA THR A 209 -43.96 -30.37 59.96
C THR A 209 -43.44 -29.14 59.20
N SER A 210 -42.92 -28.11 59.90
CA SER A 210 -42.40 -26.88 59.28
C SER A 210 -41.01 -27.09 58.68
N PHE A 211 -40.15 -27.82 59.40
CA PHE A 211 -38.79 -28.12 58.96
C PHE A 211 -38.76 -29.05 57.75
N PHE A 212 -39.53 -30.15 57.77
CA PHE A 212 -39.58 -31.09 56.65
C PHE A 212 -40.18 -30.46 55.38
N LYS A 213 -41.15 -29.54 55.51
CA LYS A 213 -41.73 -28.80 54.38
C LYS A 213 -40.75 -27.78 53.79
N LYS A 214 -40.00 -27.06 54.64
CA LYS A 214 -38.88 -26.19 54.19
C LYS A 214 -37.76 -26.99 53.53
N PHE A 215 -37.41 -28.15 54.07
CA PHE A 215 -36.40 -29.04 53.51
C PHE A 215 -36.82 -29.61 52.16
N TRP A 216 -38.06 -30.11 52.03
CA TRP A 216 -38.60 -30.58 50.75
C TRP A 216 -38.67 -29.47 49.70
N ASN A 217 -39.08 -28.26 50.09
CA ASN A 217 -39.10 -27.10 49.20
C ASN A 217 -37.68 -26.70 48.77
N CYS A 218 -36.69 -26.74 49.68
CA CYS A 218 -35.29 -26.47 49.37
C CYS A 218 -34.69 -27.56 48.45
N TRP A 219 -35.01 -28.83 48.68
CA TRP A 219 -34.57 -29.94 47.83
C TRP A 219 -35.21 -29.89 46.43
N LYS A 220 -36.49 -29.49 46.35
CA LYS A 220 -37.19 -29.26 45.09
C LYS A 220 -36.58 -28.08 44.32
N ARG A 221 -36.28 -26.97 45.01
CA ARG A 221 -35.61 -25.78 44.46
C ARG A 221 -34.19 -26.09 43.96
N LYS A 222 -33.43 -26.91 44.69
CA LYS A 222 -32.08 -27.35 44.31
C LYS A 222 -32.08 -28.36 43.15
N LYS A 223 -33.16 -29.14 42.98
CA LYS A 223 -33.37 -30.04 41.84
C LYS A 223 -33.79 -29.25 40.59
N GLU A 224 -34.54 -28.16 40.76
CA GLU A 224 -34.89 -27.21 39.69
C GLU A 224 -33.68 -26.36 39.25
N GLU A 225 -32.83 -25.89 40.18
CA GLU A 225 -31.54 -25.23 39.87
C GLU A 225 -30.61 -26.14 39.08
N LYS A 226 -30.49 -27.42 39.46
CA LYS A 226 -29.72 -28.40 38.68
C LYS A 226 -30.29 -28.61 37.29
N ARG A 227 -31.62 -28.52 37.11
CA ARG A 227 -32.26 -28.56 35.78
C ARG A 227 -31.95 -27.31 34.97
N PHE A 228 -31.94 -26.13 35.58
CA PHE A 228 -31.53 -24.89 34.94
C PHE A 228 -30.06 -24.91 34.52
N HIS A 229 -29.15 -25.41 35.37
CA HIS A 229 -27.75 -25.59 35.01
C HIS A 229 -27.56 -26.60 33.87
N THR A 230 -28.31 -27.71 33.85
CA THR A 230 -28.25 -28.65 32.72
C THR A 230 -28.84 -28.08 31.43
N LEU A 231 -29.91 -27.28 31.50
CA LEU A 231 -30.54 -26.64 30.33
C LEU A 231 -29.66 -25.53 29.75
N TRP A 232 -28.97 -24.78 30.61
CA TRP A 232 -28.01 -23.77 30.19
C TRP A 232 -26.79 -24.42 29.53
N ALA A 233 -26.24 -25.49 30.11
CA ALA A 233 -25.16 -26.27 29.49
C ALA A 233 -25.56 -26.96 28.17
N LEU A 234 -26.82 -27.41 28.06
CA LEU A 234 -27.38 -27.93 26.80
C LEU A 234 -27.45 -26.82 25.73
N ARG A 235 -27.93 -25.63 26.09
CA ARG A 235 -28.00 -24.47 25.20
C ARG A 235 -26.60 -24.01 24.75
N GLU A 236 -25.63 -24.00 25.66
CA GLU A 236 -24.24 -23.64 25.36
C GLU A 236 -23.61 -24.66 24.39
N ALA A 237 -23.81 -25.97 24.64
CA ALA A 237 -23.37 -27.02 23.73
C ALA A 237 -24.07 -26.97 22.36
N GLU A 238 -25.33 -26.55 22.28
CA GLU A 238 -26.05 -26.33 21.02
C GLU A 238 -25.46 -25.13 20.26
N THR A 239 -25.14 -24.02 20.94
CA THR A 239 -24.49 -22.86 20.33
C THR A 239 -23.07 -23.16 19.86
N GLU A 240 -22.30 -23.97 20.58
CA GLU A 240 -20.97 -24.41 20.14
C GLU A 240 -21.04 -25.29 18.89
N LYS A 241 -22.04 -26.18 18.79
CA LYS A 241 -22.28 -27.00 17.58
C LYS A 241 -22.61 -26.12 16.38
N PHE A 242 -23.43 -25.09 16.57
CA PHE A 242 -23.74 -24.12 15.52
C PHE A 242 -22.47 -23.39 15.06
N VAL A 243 -21.67 -22.90 16.01
CA VAL A 243 -20.43 -22.18 15.68
C VAL A 243 -19.43 -23.06 14.94
N GLN A 244 -19.28 -24.33 15.35
CA GLN A 244 -18.41 -25.29 14.65
C GLN A 244 -18.89 -25.63 13.25
N ALA A 245 -20.21 -25.66 13.01
CA ALA A 245 -20.77 -26.03 11.71
C ALA A 245 -20.77 -24.88 10.70
N VAL A 246 -20.99 -23.63 11.16
CA VAL A 246 -21.15 -22.46 10.29
C VAL A 246 -19.83 -21.72 10.08
N PHE A 247 -19.13 -21.35 11.16
CA PHE A 247 -17.94 -20.48 11.08
C PHE A 247 -16.63 -21.23 10.85
N ARG A 248 -16.67 -22.57 10.79
CA ARG A 248 -15.48 -23.40 10.53
C ARG A 248 -15.43 -23.95 9.11
N ASP A 249 -16.48 -23.75 8.30
CA ASP A 249 -16.49 -24.15 6.89
C ASP A 249 -15.85 -23.04 6.04
N PRO A 250 -14.68 -23.27 5.42
CA PRO A 250 -13.99 -22.26 4.61
C PRO A 250 -14.74 -21.89 3.32
N LYS A 251 -15.85 -22.59 2.99
CA LYS A 251 -16.67 -22.30 1.81
C LYS A 251 -17.88 -21.41 2.12
N MET A 252 -18.14 -21.09 3.39
CA MET A 252 -19.22 -20.19 3.78
C MET A 252 -18.86 -18.75 3.42
N GLN A 253 -19.78 -18.04 2.77
CA GLN A 253 -19.64 -16.63 2.42
C GLN A 253 -20.16 -15.73 3.55
N PRO A 254 -19.63 -14.52 3.74
CA PRO A 254 -20.02 -13.63 4.83
C PRO A 254 -21.51 -13.26 4.79
N GLU A 255 -22.12 -13.14 3.60
CA GLU A 255 -23.55 -12.86 3.47
C GLU A 255 -24.43 -14.04 3.92
N GLN A 256 -23.91 -15.27 3.83
CA GLN A 256 -24.58 -16.48 4.34
C GLN A 256 -24.43 -16.57 5.86
N GLU A 257 -23.28 -16.20 6.42
CA GLU A 257 -23.04 -16.15 7.86
C GLU A 257 -23.97 -15.12 8.55
N ASP A 258 -24.05 -13.91 8.00
CA ASP A 258 -24.92 -12.85 8.50
C ASP A 258 -26.39 -13.27 8.52
N TYR A 259 -26.85 -13.95 7.46
CA TYR A 259 -28.22 -14.45 7.39
C TYR A 259 -28.50 -15.58 8.40
N LEU A 260 -27.54 -16.47 8.66
CA LEU A 260 -27.70 -17.53 9.66
C LEU A 260 -27.67 -16.98 11.09
N LEU A 261 -26.90 -15.92 11.34
CA LEU A 261 -26.94 -15.17 12.60
C LEU A 261 -28.28 -14.47 12.81
N GLU A 262 -28.85 -13.86 11.77
CA GLU A 262 -30.20 -13.27 11.80
C GLU A 262 -31.26 -14.33 12.15
N CYS A 263 -31.19 -15.53 11.55
CA CYS A 263 -32.09 -16.63 11.89
C CYS A 263 -31.99 -17.05 13.37
N LEU A 264 -30.79 -17.02 13.95
CA LEU A 264 -30.57 -17.33 15.36
C LEU A 264 -31.11 -16.23 16.28
N GLN A 265 -30.96 -14.95 15.90
CA GLN A 265 -31.52 -13.81 16.63
C GLN A 265 -33.06 -13.79 16.59
N GLU A 266 -33.65 -14.24 15.47
CA GLU A 266 -35.10 -14.39 15.32
C GLU A 266 -35.66 -15.62 16.08
N GLY A 267 -34.80 -16.43 16.68
CA GLY A 267 -35.18 -17.51 17.59
C GLY A 267 -35.50 -18.85 16.92
N ASP A 268 -35.03 -19.08 15.69
CA ASP A 268 -35.16 -20.40 15.08
C ASP A 268 -34.26 -21.43 15.80
N PRO A 269 -34.70 -22.69 15.95
CA PRO A 269 -33.89 -23.72 16.58
C PRO A 269 -32.68 -24.09 15.71
N ILE A 270 -31.51 -24.20 16.34
CA ILE A 270 -30.21 -24.48 15.68
C ILE A 270 -30.28 -25.72 14.79
N GLU A 271 -30.99 -26.76 15.21
CA GLU A 271 -31.17 -28.00 14.44
C GLU A 271 -31.86 -27.78 13.10
N GLU A 272 -32.82 -26.85 13.02
CA GLU A 272 -33.50 -26.48 11.77
C GLU A 272 -32.61 -25.59 10.92
N ILE A 273 -31.90 -24.63 11.55
CA ILE A 273 -30.97 -23.73 10.86
C ILE A 273 -29.88 -24.53 10.13
N LEU A 274 -29.34 -25.58 10.75
CA LEU A 274 -28.29 -26.42 10.15
C LEU A 274 -28.78 -27.26 8.94
N VAL A 275 -30.09 -27.42 8.74
CA VAL A 275 -30.64 -28.17 7.59
C VAL A 275 -30.56 -27.34 6.31
N TYR A 276 -30.94 -26.06 6.39
CA TYR A 276 -30.92 -25.14 5.25
C TYR A 276 -29.67 -24.27 5.19
N GLY A 277 -28.94 -24.11 6.30
CA GLY A 277 -27.72 -23.31 6.42
C GLY A 277 -26.45 -24.00 5.95
N LYS A 278 -26.50 -24.70 4.81
CA LYS A 278 -25.32 -25.32 4.20
C LYS A 278 -24.67 -24.35 3.23
N SER A 279 -23.34 -24.34 3.18
CA SER A 279 -22.52 -23.49 2.31
C SER A 279 -22.83 -23.63 0.81
N CYS A 280 -23.47 -24.73 0.40
CA CYS A 280 -23.91 -24.96 -0.98
C CYS A 280 -25.20 -24.23 -1.41
N PHE A 281 -25.89 -23.52 -0.51
CA PHE A 281 -27.12 -22.79 -0.82
C PHE A 281 -26.91 -21.28 -0.85
N SER A 282 -27.48 -20.58 -1.83
CA SER A 282 -27.54 -19.11 -1.78
C SER A 282 -28.47 -18.61 -0.68
N VAL A 283 -28.28 -17.36 -0.23
CA VAL A 283 -29.13 -16.73 0.81
C VAL A 283 -30.62 -16.79 0.44
N ASP A 284 -30.97 -16.61 -0.83
CA ASP A 284 -32.36 -16.71 -1.30
C ASP A 284 -32.91 -18.14 -1.23
N GLN A 285 -32.08 -19.14 -1.53
CA GLN A 285 -32.45 -20.56 -1.36
C GLN A 285 -32.62 -20.91 0.12
N MET A 286 -31.77 -20.38 1.01
CA MET A 286 -31.90 -20.55 2.46
C MET A 286 -33.21 -19.94 2.98
N LYS A 287 -33.61 -18.75 2.49
CA LYS A 287 -34.90 -18.11 2.80
C LYS A 287 -36.09 -18.94 2.35
N GLN A 288 -36.03 -19.50 1.13
CA GLN A 288 -37.09 -20.37 0.62
C GLN A 288 -37.23 -21.66 1.43
N LEU A 289 -36.10 -22.31 1.76
CA LEU A 289 -36.08 -23.52 2.58
C LEU A 289 -36.59 -23.26 4.01
N ARG A 290 -36.19 -22.14 4.62
CA ARG A 290 -36.69 -21.69 5.93
C ARG A 290 -38.21 -21.52 5.93
N ASN A 291 -38.77 -20.84 4.92
CA ASN A 291 -40.22 -20.66 4.79
C ASN A 291 -40.96 -21.99 4.56
N TYR A 292 -40.38 -22.91 3.78
CA TYR A 292 -40.93 -24.25 3.61
C TYR A 292 -40.98 -25.02 4.93
N HIS A 293 -39.90 -24.97 5.73
CA HIS A 293 -39.85 -25.60 7.05
C HIS A 293 -40.86 -24.99 8.03
N LYS A 294 -40.95 -23.66 8.12
CA LYS A 294 -41.95 -22.97 8.95
C LYS A 294 -43.38 -23.38 8.58
N ASN A 295 -43.69 -23.44 7.29
CA ASN A 295 -45.00 -23.87 6.80
C ASN A 295 -45.29 -25.36 7.09
N LYS A 296 -44.28 -26.24 7.00
CA LYS A 296 -44.41 -27.66 7.32
C LYS A 296 -44.69 -27.87 8.82
N VAL A 297 -43.99 -27.17 9.70
CA VAL A 297 -44.21 -27.21 11.16
C VAL A 297 -45.62 -26.72 11.50
N LEU A 298 -46.08 -25.63 10.87
CA LEU A 298 -47.46 -25.12 11.02
C LEU A 298 -48.52 -26.15 10.58
N GLN A 299 -48.29 -26.86 9.47
CA GLN A 299 -49.20 -27.92 9.02
C GLN A 299 -49.23 -29.14 9.94
N GLU A 300 -48.09 -29.55 10.49
CA GLU A 300 -47.99 -30.66 11.44
C GLU A 300 -48.67 -30.34 12.78
N GLN A 301 -48.53 -29.10 13.27
CA GLN A 301 -49.26 -28.63 14.46
C GLN A 301 -50.78 -28.59 14.25
N GLN A 302 -51.25 -28.25 13.04
CA GLN A 302 -52.68 -28.30 12.69
C GLN A 302 -53.21 -29.73 12.55
N LYS A 303 -52.42 -30.68 12.05
CA LYS A 303 -52.77 -32.11 12.02
C LYS A 303 -52.83 -32.73 13.42
N GLY A 304 -51.95 -32.33 14.34
CA GLY A 304 -51.98 -32.74 15.75
C GLY A 304 -53.23 -32.27 16.49
N LYS A 305 -53.72 -31.05 16.22
CA LYS A 305 -54.97 -30.51 16.79
C LYS A 305 -56.24 -31.18 16.25
N LYS A 306 -56.22 -31.75 15.03
CA LYS A 306 -57.35 -32.49 14.45
C LYS A 306 -57.47 -33.94 14.95
N ARG A 307 -56.46 -34.48 15.63
CA ARG A 307 -56.43 -35.86 16.13
C ARG A 307 -57.12 -36.06 17.49
N TRP A 308 -57.57 -34.98 18.11
CA TRP A 308 -58.32 -34.95 19.38
C TRP A 308 -59.71 -34.30 19.22
N ARG A 309 -60.41 -34.62 18.13
CA ARG A 309 -61.85 -34.40 18.00
C ARG A 309 -62.55 -35.71 17.71
#